data_AF-A0A2E5YQ59-F1
#
_entry.id   AF-A0A2E5YQ59-F1
#
_cell.length_a   1.000
_cell.length_b   1.000
_cell.length_c   1.000
_cell.angle_alpha   90.00
_cell.angle_beta   90.00
_cell.angle_gamma   90.00
#
_symmetry.space_group_name_H-M   'P 1'
#
loop_
_entity.id
_entity.type
_entity.pdbx_description
1 polymer ?
#
loop_
_entity_poly.entity_id
_entity_poly.type
_entity_poly.pdbx_seq_one_letter_code
_entity_poly.pdbx_strand_id
1 'polypeptide(L)'
;MKGALLDAILEARAARRPIARLRWLDGGREELVSTPFDDSGSAHLGDGLAEAVVDAIRSDRGVLVSAAEGPVFVHPFNPSIRLAIVGAVHIAQRLAILARGLGYEVTLIDPRRGFLTEARFPGVALDHTWPDAALEAFALDARSAVVALSHDPKLDEKALEVALRAPCFYVGALGSQRTQERRRDRLREGGLSEEALARIRGPVGLDLGAKSPAEIALSIAAEIVATLRVRS
;
A
#
# COMPACT_ATOMS: atom_id res chain seq x y z
N MET A 1 -17.46 -17.23 -22.73
CA MET A 1 -16.35 -16.25 -22.71
C MET A 1 -16.42 -15.28 -21.53
N LYS A 2 -17.52 -14.53 -21.29
CA LYS A 2 -17.56 -13.53 -20.19
C LYS A 2 -17.37 -14.10 -18.77
N GLY A 3 -17.81 -15.33 -18.50
CA GLY A 3 -17.65 -16.00 -17.19
C GLY A 3 -16.17 -16.27 -16.85
N ALA A 4 -15.47 -16.99 -17.71
CA ALA A 4 -14.05 -17.31 -17.51
C ALA A 4 -13.15 -16.08 -17.32
N LEU A 5 -13.46 -14.97 -18.01
CA LEU A 5 -12.75 -13.71 -17.83
C LEU A 5 -12.96 -13.11 -16.43
N LEU A 6 -14.21 -13.09 -15.96
CA LEU A 6 -14.54 -12.60 -14.62
C LEU A 6 -13.88 -13.47 -13.54
N ASP A 7 -13.92 -14.79 -13.70
CA ASP A 7 -13.32 -15.72 -12.75
C ASP A 7 -11.80 -15.50 -12.64
N ALA A 8 -11.11 -15.33 -13.77
CA ALA A 8 -9.67 -15.03 -13.78
C ALA A 8 -9.34 -13.67 -13.12
N ILE A 9 -10.20 -12.66 -13.28
CA ILE A 9 -10.03 -11.37 -12.59
C ILE A 9 -10.20 -11.53 -11.08
N LEU A 10 -11.21 -12.28 -10.64
CA LEU A 10 -11.48 -12.51 -9.22
C LEU A 10 -10.35 -13.33 -8.57
N GLU A 11 -9.85 -14.35 -9.27
CA GLU A 11 -8.71 -15.14 -8.83
C GLU A 11 -7.45 -14.29 -8.69
N ALA A 12 -7.12 -13.47 -9.70
CA ALA A 12 -5.98 -12.56 -9.64
C ALA A 12 -6.09 -11.57 -8.48
N ARG A 13 -7.29 -11.02 -8.25
CA ARG A 13 -7.54 -10.10 -7.13
C ARG A 13 -7.37 -10.79 -5.78
N ALA A 14 -7.87 -12.02 -5.63
CA ALA A 14 -7.70 -12.83 -4.42
C ALA A 14 -6.22 -13.16 -4.16
N ALA A 15 -5.46 -13.46 -5.22
CA ALA A 15 -4.01 -13.68 -5.19
C ALA A 15 -3.19 -12.38 -5.08
N ARG A 16 -3.85 -11.21 -4.97
CA ARG A 16 -3.22 -9.88 -4.94
C ARG A 16 -2.30 -9.59 -6.12
N ARG A 17 -2.58 -10.19 -7.28
CA ARG A 17 -1.83 -10.01 -8.52
C ARG A 17 -2.47 -8.91 -9.37
N PRO A 18 -1.77 -7.80 -9.64
CA PRO A 18 -2.21 -6.79 -10.61
C PRO A 18 -2.35 -7.39 -11.99
N ILE A 19 -3.50 -7.15 -12.64
CA ILE A 19 -3.72 -7.50 -14.03
C ILE A 19 -4.34 -6.32 -14.78
N ALA A 20 -4.19 -6.31 -16.11
CA ALA A 20 -4.92 -5.41 -16.99
C ALA A 20 -5.69 -6.23 -18.03
N ARG A 21 -6.90 -5.76 -18.36
CA ARG A 21 -7.63 -6.24 -19.53
C ARG A 21 -7.33 -5.34 -20.71
N LEU A 22 -6.85 -5.95 -21.77
CA LEU A 22 -6.66 -5.33 -23.07
C LEU A 22 -7.91 -5.58 -23.91
N ARG A 23 -8.46 -4.53 -24.52
CA ARG A 23 -9.59 -4.64 -25.44
C ARG A 23 -9.27 -3.90 -26.72
N TRP A 24 -9.05 -4.64 -27.80
CA TRP A 24 -8.94 -4.08 -29.14
C TRP A 24 -10.32 -3.62 -29.59
N LEU A 25 -10.43 -2.33 -29.92
CA LEU A 25 -11.71 -1.75 -30.32
C LEU A 25 -12.10 -2.20 -31.73
N ASP A 26 -11.09 -2.47 -32.56
CA ASP A 26 -11.26 -3.06 -33.88
C ASP A 26 -11.32 -4.59 -33.72
N GLY A 27 -12.50 -5.18 -33.97
CA GLY A 27 -12.70 -6.62 -33.91
C GLY A 27 -13.03 -7.20 -32.53
N GLY A 28 -12.91 -6.44 -31.44
CA GLY A 28 -13.41 -6.82 -30.12
C GLY A 28 -12.63 -7.93 -29.40
N ARG A 29 -11.38 -8.19 -29.81
CA ARG A 29 -10.47 -9.10 -29.11
C ARG A 29 -10.25 -8.60 -27.67
N GLU A 30 -10.21 -9.53 -26.73
CA GLU A 30 -9.88 -9.24 -25.33
C GLU A 30 -8.78 -10.18 -24.83
N GLU A 31 -7.90 -9.65 -23.98
CA GLU A 31 -6.81 -10.40 -23.36
C GLU A 31 -6.61 -9.91 -21.92
N LEU A 32 -6.16 -10.81 -21.02
CA LEU A 32 -5.69 -10.44 -19.69
C LEU A 32 -4.17 -10.58 -19.62
N VAL A 33 -3.52 -9.56 -19.09
CA VAL A 33 -2.07 -9.55 -18.86
C VAL A 33 -1.79 -9.23 -17.40
N SER A 34 -0.82 -9.91 -16.79
CA SER A 34 -0.38 -9.65 -15.41
C SER A 34 0.95 -8.92 -15.37
N THR A 35 1.13 -8.06 -14.37
CA THR A 35 2.44 -7.45 -14.08
C THR A 35 2.95 -7.83 -12.68
N PRO A 36 4.28 -7.90 -12.46
CA PRO A 36 5.34 -7.71 -13.46
C PRO A 36 5.27 -8.77 -14.57
N PHE A 37 5.66 -8.40 -15.78
CA PHE A 37 5.73 -9.36 -16.88
C PHE A 37 6.81 -10.39 -16.55
N ASP A 38 6.56 -11.67 -16.83
CA ASP A 38 7.64 -12.66 -16.87
C ASP A 38 8.51 -12.43 -18.11
N ASP A 39 9.63 -13.17 -18.25
CA ASP A 39 10.60 -13.01 -19.34
C ASP A 39 9.97 -13.15 -20.76
N SER A 40 8.76 -13.69 -20.87
CA SER A 40 8.00 -13.85 -22.12
C SER A 40 6.71 -13.02 -22.20
N GLY A 41 6.24 -12.47 -21.07
CA GLY A 41 4.84 -12.10 -20.86
C GLY A 41 4.39 -10.80 -21.53
N SER A 42 5.33 -10.03 -22.08
CA SER A 42 5.04 -8.81 -22.85
C SER A 42 5.59 -8.83 -24.28
N ALA A 43 6.32 -9.87 -24.68
CA ALA A 43 7.02 -9.91 -25.96
C ALA A 43 6.07 -9.76 -27.17
N HIS A 44 4.83 -10.24 -27.04
CA HIS A 44 3.79 -10.12 -28.07
C HIS A 44 3.03 -8.79 -28.06
N LEU A 45 3.12 -8.00 -26.98
CA LEU A 45 2.40 -6.73 -26.85
C LEU A 45 3.09 -5.60 -27.63
N GLY A 46 4.41 -5.68 -27.78
CA GLY A 46 5.25 -4.58 -28.24
C GLY A 46 5.47 -3.52 -27.15
N ASP A 47 6.60 -2.81 -27.23
CA ASP A 47 7.09 -1.94 -26.15
C ASP A 47 6.07 -0.89 -25.70
N GLY A 48 5.40 -0.22 -26.65
CA GLY A 48 4.43 0.84 -26.33
C GLY A 48 3.17 0.36 -25.62
N LEU A 49 2.67 -0.84 -25.93
CA LEU A 49 1.51 -1.41 -25.23
C LEU A 49 1.91 -1.98 -23.87
N ALA A 50 3.10 -2.59 -23.77
CA ALA A 50 3.63 -3.08 -22.51
C ALA A 50 3.85 -1.93 -21.49
N GLU A 51 4.40 -0.80 -21.94
CA GLU A 51 4.55 0.41 -21.12
C GLU A 51 3.18 0.95 -20.67
N ALA A 52 2.22 1.04 -21.59
CA ALA A 52 0.87 1.49 -21.27
C ALA A 52 0.16 0.61 -20.23
N VAL A 53 0.40 -0.71 -20.25
CA VAL A 53 -0.11 -1.64 -19.23
C VAL A 53 0.48 -1.37 -17.87
N VAL A 54 1.81 -1.20 -17.80
CA VAL A 54 2.51 -0.89 -16.54
C VAL A 54 2.00 0.44 -15.99
N ASP A 55 1.85 1.46 -16.83
CA ASP A 55 1.36 2.78 -16.43
C ASP A 55 -0.10 2.76 -15.99
N ALA A 56 -0.96 2.03 -16.68
CA ALA A 56 -2.36 1.84 -16.28
C ALA A 56 -2.45 1.20 -14.89
N ILE A 57 -1.67 0.14 -14.66
CA ILE A 57 -1.62 -0.56 -13.37
C ILE A 57 -1.06 0.34 -12.27
N ARG A 58 0.03 1.08 -12.53
CA ARG A 58 0.63 1.98 -11.54
C ARG A 58 -0.26 3.17 -11.20
N SER A 59 -1.00 3.71 -12.17
CA SER A 59 -1.84 4.89 -11.99
C SER A 59 -3.27 4.58 -11.54
N ASP A 60 -3.68 3.31 -11.50
CA ASP A 60 -5.08 2.89 -11.33
C ASP A 60 -6.04 3.50 -12.37
N ARG A 61 -5.55 3.82 -13.57
CA ARG A 61 -6.36 4.46 -14.62
C ARG A 61 -6.37 3.65 -15.90
N GLY A 62 -7.55 3.52 -16.49
CA GLY A 62 -7.68 2.99 -17.84
C GLY A 62 -7.14 3.98 -18.86
N VAL A 63 -6.46 3.47 -19.88
CA VAL A 63 -5.86 4.29 -20.95
C VAL A 63 -6.24 3.73 -22.32
N LEU A 64 -6.37 4.61 -23.31
CA LEU A 64 -6.53 4.24 -24.70
C LEU A 64 -5.20 4.48 -25.41
N VAL A 65 -4.66 3.46 -26.05
CA VAL A 65 -3.37 3.54 -26.76
C VAL A 65 -3.49 2.99 -28.18
N SER A 66 -2.72 3.55 -29.09
CA SER A 66 -2.62 3.04 -30.47
C SER A 66 -1.56 1.94 -30.52
N ALA A 67 -1.96 0.72 -30.85
CA ALA A 67 -1.06 -0.41 -31.08
C ALA A 67 -1.00 -0.76 -32.58
N ALA A 68 -0.09 -1.67 -32.96
CA ALA A 68 0.08 -2.11 -34.35
C ALA A 68 -1.21 -2.69 -34.96
N GLU A 69 -2.03 -3.35 -34.13
CA GLU A 69 -3.31 -3.96 -34.52
C GLU A 69 -4.53 -3.04 -34.30
N GLY A 70 -4.30 -1.73 -34.12
CA GLY A 70 -5.36 -0.73 -33.90
C GLY A 70 -5.44 -0.21 -32.46
N PRO A 71 -6.47 0.59 -32.13
CA PRO A 71 -6.63 1.17 -30.80
C PRO A 71 -7.02 0.11 -29.76
N VAL A 72 -6.29 0.12 -28.64
CA VAL A 72 -6.46 -0.80 -27.51
C VAL A 72 -6.81 -0.02 -26.25
N PHE A 73 -7.92 -0.39 -25.62
CA PHE A 73 -8.25 0.09 -24.29
C PHE A 73 -7.64 -0.84 -23.24
N VAL A 74 -6.77 -0.28 -22.39
CA VAL A 74 -6.12 -0.97 -21.28
C VAL A 74 -6.88 -0.64 -20.00
N HIS A 75 -7.44 -1.65 -19.34
CA HIS A 75 -8.24 -1.48 -18.12
C HIS A 75 -7.60 -2.24 -16.94
N PRO A 76 -7.02 -1.54 -15.95
CA PRO A 76 -6.37 -2.19 -14.82
C PRO A 76 -7.39 -2.76 -13.83
N PHE A 77 -7.08 -3.93 -13.28
CA PHE A 77 -7.75 -4.55 -12.15
C PHE A 77 -6.72 -4.80 -11.05
N ASN A 78 -6.55 -3.80 -10.20
CA ASN A 78 -5.62 -3.87 -9.10
C ASN A 78 -6.26 -4.40 -7.82
N PRO A 79 -5.49 -5.09 -6.95
CA PRO A 79 -5.99 -5.44 -5.63
C PRO A 79 -6.16 -4.18 -4.77
N SER A 80 -7.01 -4.30 -3.75
CA SER A 80 -7.27 -3.23 -2.80
C SER A 80 -5.98 -2.73 -2.16
N ILE A 81 -5.92 -1.41 -1.92
CA ILE A 81 -4.84 -0.83 -1.12
C ILE A 81 -5.07 -1.22 0.34
N ARG A 82 -4.02 -1.71 1.00
CA ARG A 82 -4.08 -2.07 2.42
C ARG A 82 -3.24 -1.14 3.28
N LEU A 83 -3.70 -0.88 4.49
CA LEU A 83 -2.99 -0.07 5.48
C LEU A 83 -2.86 -0.85 6.79
N ALA A 84 -1.62 -1.12 7.19
CA ALA A 84 -1.28 -1.64 8.51
C ALA A 84 -0.96 -0.48 9.45
N ILE A 85 -1.70 -0.36 10.55
CA ILE A 85 -1.47 0.65 11.59
C ILE A 85 -0.94 -0.07 12.83
N VAL A 86 0.31 0.21 13.21
CA VAL A 86 0.94 -0.37 14.38
C VAL A 86 0.80 0.58 15.56
N GLY A 87 0.17 0.10 16.63
CA GLY A 87 -0.12 0.86 17.84
C GLY A 87 -1.56 1.37 17.92
N ALA A 88 -2.31 0.86 18.90
CA ALA A 88 -3.72 1.15 19.14
C ALA A 88 -3.93 2.46 19.97
N VAL A 89 -3.31 3.56 19.52
CA VAL A 89 -3.38 4.89 20.16
C VAL A 89 -4.58 5.72 19.67
N HIS A 90 -4.80 6.91 20.25
CA HIS A 90 -5.93 7.78 19.87
C HIS A 90 -5.87 8.26 18.41
N ILE A 91 -4.68 8.52 17.88
CA ILE A 91 -4.50 8.89 16.47
C ILE A 91 -4.94 7.74 15.55
N ALA A 92 -4.61 6.49 15.91
CA ALA A 92 -4.97 5.30 15.15
C ALA A 92 -6.49 5.16 14.96
N GLN A 93 -7.30 5.55 15.96
CA GLN A 93 -8.77 5.50 15.86
C GLN A 93 -9.28 6.41 14.74
N ARG A 94 -8.75 7.64 14.69
CA ARG A 94 -9.14 8.63 13.69
C ARG A 94 -8.61 8.25 12.32
N LEU A 95 -7.37 7.79 12.25
CA LEU A 95 -6.74 7.35 11.00
C LEU A 95 -7.48 6.16 10.40
N ALA A 96 -7.89 5.17 11.20
CA ALA A 96 -8.62 4.01 10.71
C ALA A 96 -9.96 4.39 10.06
N ILE A 97 -10.70 5.33 10.68
CA ILE A 97 -11.96 5.85 10.12
C ILE A 97 -11.71 6.55 8.78
N LEU A 98 -10.74 7.47 8.73
CA LEU A 98 -10.41 8.21 7.51
C LEU A 98 -9.93 7.27 6.40
N ALA A 99 -9.02 6.35 6.69
CA ALA A 99 -8.48 5.41 5.72
C ALA A 99 -9.56 4.47 5.17
N ARG A 100 -10.47 3.96 6.02
CA ARG A 100 -11.61 3.17 5.53
C ARG A 100 -12.55 4.00 4.64
N GLY A 101 -12.80 5.27 5.01
CA GLY A 101 -13.57 6.19 4.18
C GLY A 101 -12.94 6.46 2.81
N LEU A 102 -11.61 6.35 2.71
CA LEU A 102 -10.86 6.43 1.45
C LEU A 102 -10.79 5.10 0.68
N GLY A 103 -11.40 4.02 1.20
CA GLY A 103 -11.45 2.71 0.55
C GLY A 103 -10.25 1.79 0.85
N TYR A 104 -9.44 2.11 1.86
CA TYR A 104 -8.33 1.24 2.29
C TYR A 104 -8.84 0.06 3.12
N GLU A 105 -8.26 -1.12 2.91
CA GLU A 105 -8.39 -2.26 3.81
C GLU A 105 -7.44 -2.05 5.00
N VAL A 106 -8.01 -1.72 6.16
CA VAL A 106 -7.23 -1.35 7.35
C VAL A 106 -7.10 -2.54 8.31
N THR A 107 -5.87 -2.79 8.77
CA THR A 107 -5.58 -3.69 9.88
C THR A 107 -4.84 -2.93 10.98
N LEU A 108 -5.34 -3.01 12.22
CA LEU A 108 -4.61 -2.53 13.39
C LEU A 108 -3.84 -3.65 14.06
N ILE A 109 -2.60 -3.37 14.42
CA ILE A 109 -1.68 -4.31 15.05
C ILE A 109 -1.23 -3.73 16.38
N ASP A 110 -1.55 -4.41 17.48
CA ASP A 110 -1.05 -4.08 18.81
C ASP A 110 -1.17 -5.30 19.73
N PRO A 111 -0.06 -5.83 20.28
CA PRO A 111 -0.12 -7.00 21.15
C PRO A 111 -0.76 -6.72 22.51
N ARG A 112 -0.95 -5.44 22.87
CA ARG A 112 -1.57 -5.02 24.13
C ARG A 112 -3.09 -5.06 23.96
N ARG A 113 -3.68 -6.24 24.18
CA ARG A 113 -5.12 -6.52 24.02
C ARG A 113 -6.06 -5.50 24.65
N GLY A 114 -5.70 -4.89 25.79
CA GLY A 114 -6.51 -3.86 26.43
C GLY A 114 -6.67 -2.58 25.59
N PHE A 115 -5.70 -2.28 24.73
CA PHE A 115 -5.77 -1.15 23.81
C PHE A 115 -6.48 -1.52 22.50
N LEU A 116 -6.28 -2.72 21.97
CA LEU A 116 -6.87 -3.13 20.71
C LEU A 116 -8.20 -3.87 20.94
N THR A 117 -9.32 -3.16 20.85
CA THR A 117 -10.64 -3.75 21.08
C THR A 117 -11.64 -3.30 20.02
N GLU A 118 -12.64 -4.16 19.73
CA GLU A 118 -13.73 -3.84 18.79
C GLU A 118 -14.48 -2.56 19.19
N ALA A 119 -14.67 -2.33 20.50
CA ALA A 119 -15.31 -1.13 21.00
C ALA A 119 -14.55 0.16 20.65
N ARG A 120 -13.21 0.11 20.55
CA ARG A 120 -12.37 1.25 20.17
C ARG A 120 -12.18 1.37 18.66
N PHE A 121 -12.28 0.26 17.93
CA PHE A 121 -12.00 0.17 16.49
C PHE A 121 -13.08 -0.64 15.74
N PRO A 122 -14.33 -0.17 15.73
CA PRO A 122 -15.44 -0.96 15.19
C PRO A 122 -15.31 -1.21 13.69
N GLY A 123 -15.45 -2.47 13.28
CA GLY A 123 -15.38 -2.91 11.89
C GLY A 123 -14.00 -2.79 11.26
N VAL A 124 -12.93 -2.83 12.05
CA VAL A 124 -11.54 -2.85 11.58
C VAL A 124 -10.93 -4.21 11.91
N ALA A 125 -10.09 -4.76 11.04
CA ALA A 125 -9.36 -5.98 11.35
C ALA A 125 -8.37 -5.72 12.50
N LEU A 126 -8.41 -6.55 13.53
CA LEU A 126 -7.57 -6.43 14.72
C LEU A 126 -6.60 -7.61 14.82
N ASP A 127 -5.31 -7.31 14.95
CA ASP A 127 -4.25 -8.28 15.14
C ASP A 127 -3.53 -8.04 16.47
N HIS A 128 -3.57 -9.05 17.36
CA HIS A 128 -2.96 -9.03 18.69
C HIS A 128 -1.57 -9.66 18.74
N THR A 129 -0.99 -10.00 17.59
CA THR A 129 0.37 -10.53 17.50
C THR A 129 1.40 -9.40 17.58
N TRP A 130 2.67 -9.78 17.76
CA TRP A 130 3.76 -8.81 17.74
C TRP A 130 3.92 -8.22 16.32
N PRO A 131 4.35 -6.94 16.18
CA PRO A 131 4.31 -6.26 14.89
C PRO A 131 5.13 -6.91 13.78
N ASP A 132 6.24 -7.56 14.12
CA ASP A 132 7.04 -8.34 13.18
C ASP A 132 6.24 -9.52 12.61
N ALA A 133 5.73 -10.40 13.48
CA ALA A 133 4.94 -11.56 13.09
C ALA A 133 3.65 -11.16 12.34
N ALA A 134 2.97 -10.11 12.79
CA ALA A 134 1.77 -9.58 12.14
C ALA A 134 2.06 -9.13 10.70
N LEU A 135 3.15 -8.37 10.50
CA LEU A 135 3.50 -7.83 9.18
C LEU A 135 4.08 -8.89 8.24
N GLU A 136 4.76 -9.91 8.77
CA GLU A 136 5.15 -11.10 7.99
C GLU A 136 3.91 -11.83 7.46
N ALA A 137 2.92 -12.09 8.33
CA ALA A 137 1.66 -12.72 7.93
C ALA A 137 0.81 -11.84 7.00
N PHE A 138 0.88 -10.51 7.18
CA PHE A 138 0.22 -9.54 6.31
C PHE A 138 0.74 -9.61 4.86
N ALA A 139 1.97 -10.09 4.65
CA ALA A 139 2.64 -10.18 3.35
C ALA A 139 2.61 -8.83 2.61
N LEU A 140 3.35 -7.86 3.14
CA LEU A 140 3.44 -6.50 2.59
C LEU A 140 3.88 -6.52 1.12
N ASP A 141 3.13 -5.81 0.29
CA ASP A 141 3.35 -5.69 -1.16
C ASP A 141 3.39 -4.22 -1.62
N ALA A 142 3.60 -3.98 -2.91
CA ALA A 142 3.62 -2.63 -3.50
C ALA A 142 2.32 -1.82 -3.33
N ARG A 143 1.23 -2.44 -2.85
CA ARG A 143 -0.06 -1.80 -2.58
C ARG A 143 -0.40 -1.81 -1.08
N SER A 144 0.64 -1.94 -0.25
CA SER A 144 0.55 -1.87 1.21
C SER A 144 1.21 -0.59 1.72
N ALA A 145 0.60 0.03 2.73
CA ALA A 145 1.17 1.09 3.54
C ALA A 145 1.30 0.64 4.99
N VAL A 146 2.35 1.11 5.67
CA VAL A 146 2.56 0.86 7.10
C VAL A 146 2.74 2.18 7.83
N VAL A 147 2.08 2.33 8.98
CA VAL A 147 2.25 3.48 9.87
C VAL A 147 2.50 2.99 11.29
N ALA A 148 3.63 3.39 11.88
CA ALA A 148 3.98 3.13 13.27
C ALA A 148 3.60 4.32 14.17
N LEU A 149 2.63 4.10 15.07
CA LEU A 149 2.00 5.11 15.94
C LEU A 149 2.13 4.79 17.44
N SER A 150 2.84 3.72 17.83
CA SER A 150 2.72 3.16 19.18
C SER A 150 3.40 4.01 20.27
N HIS A 151 4.34 4.88 19.88
CA HIS A 151 5.32 5.55 20.75
C HIS A 151 6.25 4.62 21.53
N ASP A 152 6.15 3.30 21.35
CA ASP A 152 6.99 2.30 21.99
C ASP A 152 8.04 1.80 20.98
N PRO A 153 9.34 2.10 21.17
CA PRO A 153 10.42 1.59 20.33
C PRO A 153 10.35 0.08 20.09
N LYS A 154 9.92 -0.72 21.07
CA LYS A 154 9.86 -2.18 20.96
C LYS A 154 8.83 -2.65 19.93
N LEU A 155 7.75 -1.89 19.74
CA LEU A 155 6.70 -2.20 18.76
C LEU A 155 7.02 -1.55 17.42
N ASP A 156 7.36 -0.27 17.46
CA ASP A 156 7.63 0.54 16.27
C ASP A 156 8.83 0.01 15.47
N GLU A 157 9.93 -0.38 16.13
CA GLU A 157 11.14 -0.83 15.43
C GLU A 157 10.92 -2.21 14.80
N LYS A 158 10.22 -3.12 15.47
CA LYS A 158 9.83 -4.41 14.90
C LYS A 158 8.96 -4.27 13.67
N ALA A 159 8.02 -3.32 13.69
CA ALA A 159 7.23 -3.01 12.51
C ALA A 159 8.07 -2.46 11.36
N LEU A 160 8.95 -1.50 11.65
CA LEU A 160 9.77 -0.84 10.63
C LEU A 160 10.81 -1.76 10.02
N GLU A 161 11.41 -2.66 10.81
CA GLU A 161 12.33 -3.69 10.33
C GLU A 161 11.71 -4.55 9.20
N VAL A 162 10.45 -4.95 9.35
CA VAL A 162 9.74 -5.74 8.32
C VAL A 162 9.31 -4.85 7.16
N ALA A 163 8.71 -3.70 7.45
CA ALA A 163 8.19 -2.79 6.43
C ALA A 163 9.27 -2.27 5.47
N LEU A 164 10.46 -1.94 5.99
CA LEU A 164 11.56 -1.39 5.21
C LEU A 164 12.27 -2.43 4.33
N ARG A 165 12.08 -3.72 4.60
CA ARG A 165 12.53 -4.83 3.73
C ARG A 165 11.49 -5.22 2.69
N ALA A 166 10.23 -4.85 2.88
CA ALA A 166 9.14 -5.13 1.97
C ALA A 166 9.00 -4.04 0.88
N PRO A 167 8.36 -4.35 -0.27
CA PRO A 167 8.14 -3.38 -1.36
C PRO A 167 6.98 -2.41 -1.09
N CYS A 168 6.54 -2.24 0.15
CA CYS A 168 5.43 -1.34 0.49
C CYS A 168 5.66 0.10 0.03
N PHE A 169 4.61 0.74 -0.48
CA PHE A 169 4.72 2.06 -1.11
C PHE A 169 4.89 3.19 -0.08
N TYR A 170 4.57 2.93 1.18
CA TYR A 170 4.62 3.93 2.24
C TYR A 170 5.00 3.32 3.59
N VAL A 171 5.97 3.95 4.26
CA VAL A 171 6.39 3.61 5.62
C VAL A 171 6.46 4.90 6.44
N GLY A 172 5.48 5.09 7.33
CA GLY A 172 5.37 6.27 8.19
C GLY A 172 5.68 5.97 9.65
N ALA A 173 6.28 6.92 10.35
CA ALA A 173 6.65 6.77 11.76
C ALA A 173 6.35 8.04 12.56
N LEU A 174 5.53 7.92 13.61
CA LEU A 174 5.23 9.03 14.51
C LEU A 174 6.45 9.40 15.39
N GLY A 175 6.58 10.68 15.70
CA GLY A 175 7.62 11.19 16.59
C GLY A 175 8.30 12.45 16.04
N SER A 176 8.84 13.27 16.94
CA SER A 176 9.58 14.48 16.61
C SER A 176 10.85 14.17 15.80
N GLN A 177 11.45 15.18 15.18
CA GLN A 177 12.74 15.07 14.48
C GLN A 177 13.79 14.30 15.30
N ARG A 178 13.97 14.67 16.57
CA ARG A 178 14.88 13.98 17.51
C ARG A 178 14.50 12.52 17.76
N THR A 179 13.21 12.19 17.79
CA THR A 179 12.76 10.80 17.89
C THR A 179 13.09 10.02 16.62
N GLN A 180 12.98 10.65 15.44
CA GLN A 180 13.32 10.02 14.16
C GLN A 180 14.81 9.74 14.03
N GLU A 181 15.68 10.68 14.42
CA GLU A 181 17.15 10.49 14.44
C GLU A 181 17.53 9.28 15.29
N ARG A 182 17.07 9.24 16.55
CA ARG A 182 17.34 8.12 17.45
C ARG A 182 16.78 6.79 16.94
N ARG A 183 15.64 6.82 16.24
CA ARG A 183 15.02 5.65 15.63
C ARG A 183 15.89 5.14 14.47
N ARG A 184 16.36 6.05 13.62
CA ARG A 184 17.28 5.72 12.51
C ARG A 184 18.58 5.12 13.02
N ASP A 185 19.14 5.65 14.10
CA ASP A 185 20.36 5.11 14.71
C ASP A 185 20.17 3.66 15.16
N ARG A 186 19.10 3.37 15.91
CA ARG A 186 18.79 1.99 16.36
C ARG A 186 18.51 1.04 15.20
N LEU A 187 17.77 1.49 14.18
CA LEU A 187 17.48 0.68 13.00
C LEU A 187 18.73 0.43 12.13
N ARG A 188 19.66 1.38 12.08
CA ARG A 188 20.97 1.22 11.43
C ARG A 188 21.82 0.20 12.18
N GLU A 189 21.87 0.30 13.50
CA GLU A 189 22.54 -0.71 14.36
C GLU A 189 21.93 -2.11 14.16
N GLY A 190 20.63 -2.18 13.86
CA GLY A 190 19.91 -3.40 13.46
C GLY A 190 20.16 -3.88 12.02
N GLY A 191 21.06 -3.23 11.27
CA GLY A 191 21.53 -3.68 9.95
C GLY A 191 20.71 -3.19 8.76
N LEU A 192 19.85 -2.17 8.92
CA LEU A 192 19.20 -1.53 7.77
C LEU A 192 20.13 -0.53 7.07
N SER A 193 20.11 -0.54 5.74
CA SER A 193 20.90 0.38 4.92
C SER A 193 20.34 1.80 4.94
N GLU A 194 21.14 2.79 4.56
CA GLU A 194 20.68 4.18 4.45
C GLU A 194 19.56 4.36 3.43
N GLU A 195 19.58 3.59 2.34
CA GLU A 195 18.54 3.60 1.31
C GLU A 195 17.21 3.09 1.89
N ALA A 196 17.25 2.04 2.72
CA ALA A 196 16.07 1.57 3.43
C ALA A 196 15.58 2.63 4.41
N LEU A 197 16.46 3.19 5.25
CA LEU A 197 16.10 4.21 6.24
C LEU A 197 15.53 5.49 5.59
N ALA A 198 16.00 5.86 4.39
CA ALA A 198 15.49 6.98 3.59
C ALA A 198 14.00 6.84 3.22
N ARG A 199 13.44 5.63 3.25
CA ARG A 199 12.02 5.39 3.00
C ARG A 199 11.11 5.77 4.17
N ILE A 200 11.66 5.96 5.38
CA ILE A 200 10.86 6.35 6.56
C ILE A 200 10.37 7.80 6.41
N ARG A 201 9.05 7.97 6.38
CA ARG A 201 8.37 9.27 6.49
C ARG A 201 8.21 9.65 7.97
N GLY A 202 9.05 10.56 8.45
CA GLY A 202 9.13 10.95 9.85
C GLY A 202 9.60 12.40 10.01
N PRO A 203 8.92 13.26 10.80
CA PRO A 203 7.61 13.04 11.44
C PRO A 203 6.54 12.66 10.40
N VAL A 204 5.70 11.70 10.74
CA VAL A 204 4.68 11.18 9.82
C VAL A 204 3.58 12.20 9.52
N GLY A 205 3.11 12.22 8.27
CA GLY A 205 2.06 13.10 7.79
C GLY A 205 2.59 14.41 7.20
N LEU A 206 1.75 15.04 6.37
CA LEU A 206 2.08 16.34 5.79
C LEU A 206 2.17 17.42 6.89
N ASP A 207 3.03 18.42 6.69
CA ASP A 207 3.09 19.57 7.59
C ASP A 207 1.90 20.51 7.36
N LEU A 208 0.81 20.22 8.07
CA LEU A 208 -0.43 21.02 8.08
C LEU A 208 -0.54 21.93 9.32
N GLY A 209 0.50 21.98 10.17
CA GLY A 209 0.40 22.59 11.49
C GLY A 209 -0.58 21.87 12.44
N ALA A 210 -0.78 20.56 12.23
CA ALA A 210 -1.74 19.73 12.95
C ALA A 210 -1.43 19.66 14.47
N LYS A 211 -2.48 19.77 15.30
CA LYS A 211 -2.38 19.74 16.77
C LYS A 211 -3.26 18.67 17.39
N SER A 212 -4.48 18.50 16.88
CA SER A 212 -5.40 17.50 17.42
C SER A 212 -5.13 16.10 16.86
N PRO A 213 -5.50 15.01 17.56
CA PRO A 213 -5.36 13.65 17.01
C PRO A 213 -6.08 13.44 15.68
N ALA A 214 -7.17 14.17 15.44
CA ALA A 214 -7.90 14.13 14.18
C ALA A 214 -7.15 14.86 13.05
N GLU A 215 -6.57 16.02 13.32
CA GLU A 215 -5.73 16.75 12.35
C GLU A 215 -4.47 15.95 12.01
N ILE A 216 -3.83 15.32 13.00
CA ILE A 216 -2.66 14.46 12.77
C ILE A 216 -3.07 13.24 11.93
N ALA A 217 -4.19 12.59 12.24
CA ALA A 217 -4.68 11.50 11.41
C ALA A 217 -4.98 11.94 9.96
N LEU A 218 -5.54 13.14 9.78
CA LEU A 218 -5.77 13.72 8.45
C LEU A 218 -4.45 13.98 7.72
N SER A 219 -3.44 14.53 8.40
CA SER A 219 -2.14 14.79 7.76
C SER A 219 -1.44 13.50 7.32
N ILE A 220 -1.55 12.43 8.13
CA ILE A 220 -1.06 11.10 7.78
C ILE A 220 -1.81 10.54 6.57
N ALA A 221 -3.15 10.55 6.59
CA ALA A 221 -3.96 10.05 5.49
C ALA A 221 -3.66 10.81 4.18
N ALA A 222 -3.49 12.14 4.26
CA ALA A 222 -3.11 12.97 3.13
C ALA A 222 -1.72 12.61 2.57
N GLU A 223 -0.73 12.35 3.42
CA GLU A 223 0.62 11.93 3.00
C GLU A 223 0.61 10.54 2.34
N ILE A 224 -0.18 9.60 2.87
CA ILE A 224 -0.36 8.27 2.28
C ILE A 224 -0.96 8.40 0.88
N VAL A 225 -2.01 9.19 0.71
CA VAL A 225 -2.64 9.43 -0.60
C VAL A 225 -1.68 10.11 -1.57
N ALA A 226 -0.95 11.14 -1.11
CA ALA A 226 0.02 11.86 -1.92
C ALA A 226 1.19 10.95 -2.37
N THR A 227 1.58 9.98 -1.54
CA THR A 227 2.61 8.99 -1.90
C THR A 227 2.08 7.92 -2.86
N LEU A 228 0.83 7.49 -2.67
CA LEU A 228 0.20 6.48 -3.53
C LEU A 228 -0.04 7.01 -4.96
N ARG A 229 -0.46 8.27 -5.09
CA ARG A 229 -0.87 8.84 -6.37
C ARG A 229 0.33 9.46 -7.08
N VAL A 230 0.68 8.90 -8.24
CA VAL A 230 1.60 9.54 -9.18
C VAL A 230 0.96 10.84 -9.66
N ARG A 231 1.61 11.98 -9.42
CA ARG A 231 1.18 13.25 -10.02
C ARG A 231 1.44 13.14 -11.52
N SER A 232 0.36 13.19 -12.31
CA SER A 232 0.42 13.48 -13.74
C SER A 232 0.81 14.93 -13.98
#